data_AF-A0A940IUV5-F1
#
_entry.id   AF-A0A940IUV5-F1
#
_cell.length_a   1.000
_cell.length_b   1.000
_cell.length_c   1.000
_cell.angle_alpha   90.00
_cell.angle_beta   90.00
_cell.angle_gamma   90.00
#
_symmetry.space_group_name_H-M   'P 1'
#
loop_
_entity.id
_entity.type
_entity.pdbx_description
1 polymer ?
#
loop_
_entity_poly.entity_id
_entity_poly.type
_entity_poly.pdbx_seq_one_letter_code
_entity_poly.pdbx_strand_id
1 'polypeptide(L)'
;MAGVRRYATPIIDAGQLLTSGCQHLRRFPLSLCISGTKFLKVLKGDHSLAKDPVPDEIGDVEAVRRLLANAVRLKREDIANACRIRIYELSGRDYEDPIERRLWQAVTAYEEALREKHGRKQQASYTRRKIADKGALQTLTDWALDPKVTPGFEALVAADAAKFTGEYIVVEHAERFPVEAVQAAQSKLEAYGVVVTIS
;
A
#
# COMPACT_ATOMS: atom_id res chain seq x y z
N MET A 1 -39.55 -29.37 27.36
CA MET A 1 -39.97 -29.03 25.98
C MET A 1 -38.70 -28.64 25.22
N ALA A 2 -38.04 -29.57 24.53
CA ALA A 2 -38.20 -29.87 23.09
C ALA A 2 -37.97 -28.61 22.22
N GLY A 3 -36.99 -28.51 21.31
CA GLY A 3 -36.09 -29.53 20.78
C GLY A 3 -34.98 -28.93 19.90
N VAL A 4 -33.92 -29.72 19.77
CA VAL A 4 -32.75 -29.55 18.90
C VAL A 4 -33.14 -29.88 17.46
N ARG A 5 -32.65 -29.11 16.46
CA ARG A 5 -32.53 -29.59 15.08
C ARG A 5 -31.16 -29.27 14.48
N ARG A 6 -30.40 -30.36 14.29
CA ARG A 6 -29.24 -30.49 13.41
C ARG A 6 -29.73 -30.79 11.99
N TYR A 7 -29.06 -30.25 10.98
CA TYR A 7 -29.02 -30.80 9.62
C TYR A 7 -27.59 -30.54 9.10
N ALA A 8 -26.68 -31.50 9.07
CA ALA A 8 -26.58 -32.67 8.19
C ALA A 8 -26.27 -32.26 6.73
N THR A 9 -24.98 -32.39 6.39
CA THR A 9 -24.43 -32.46 5.03
C THR A 9 -24.94 -33.69 4.27
N PRO A 10 -24.91 -33.68 2.93
CA PRO A 10 -24.73 -34.89 2.16
C PRO A 10 -23.35 -34.91 1.49
N ILE A 11 -22.62 -35.97 1.79
CA ILE A 11 -21.54 -36.56 0.99
C ILE A 11 -22.23 -37.51 0.00
N ILE A 12 -21.88 -37.44 -1.29
CA ILE A 12 -22.13 -38.55 -2.22
C ILE A 12 -20.86 -38.73 -3.06
N ASP A 13 -20.42 -39.98 -3.10
CA ASP A 13 -19.21 -40.50 -3.71
C ASP A 13 -19.55 -41.31 -4.98
N ALA A 14 -18.53 -41.56 -5.80
CA ALA A 14 -18.35 -42.63 -6.77
C ALA A 14 -19.18 -42.66 -8.08
N GLY A 15 -18.45 -42.53 -9.21
CA GLY A 15 -18.16 -43.71 -10.05
C GLY A 15 -19.04 -44.00 -11.28
N GLN A 16 -18.40 -43.86 -12.46
CA GLN A 16 -18.54 -44.65 -13.70
C GLN A 16 -19.85 -44.70 -14.49
N LEU A 17 -19.74 -44.39 -15.80
CA LEU A 17 -20.22 -45.17 -16.98
C LEU A 17 -19.86 -44.38 -18.26
N LEU A 18 -18.82 -44.78 -18.98
CA LEU A 18 -18.84 -45.59 -20.22
C LEU A 18 -19.37 -44.88 -21.50
N THR A 19 -18.40 -44.59 -22.39
CA THR A 19 -18.36 -44.93 -23.85
C THR A 19 -19.34 -44.34 -24.86
N SER A 20 -18.76 -44.10 -26.05
CA SER A 20 -19.37 -43.85 -27.38
C SER A 20 -19.69 -42.38 -27.65
N GLY A 21 -19.29 -41.75 -28.75
CA GLY A 21 -18.69 -42.18 -30.01
C GLY A 21 -18.97 -41.11 -31.08
N CYS A 22 -18.14 -41.07 -32.12
CA CYS A 22 -18.31 -40.37 -33.40
C CYS A 22 -18.20 -38.83 -33.44
N GLN A 23 -17.07 -38.30 -33.90
CA GLN A 23 -16.72 -38.09 -35.33
C GLN A 23 -17.40 -36.86 -35.94
N HIS A 24 -16.72 -35.72 -35.89
CA HIS A 24 -16.41 -34.89 -37.06
C HIS A 24 -15.70 -33.63 -36.57
N LEU A 25 -14.48 -33.35 -37.04
CA LEU A 25 -14.02 -32.00 -37.41
C LEU A 25 -12.62 -32.14 -38.03
N ARG A 26 -12.66 -32.32 -39.35
CA ARG A 26 -11.78 -31.77 -40.39
C ARG A 26 -10.31 -31.49 -40.02
N ARG A 27 -9.44 -32.30 -40.63
CA ARG A 27 -8.06 -31.97 -41.03
C ARG A 27 -8.00 -30.57 -41.66
N PHE A 28 -7.12 -29.71 -41.14
CA PHE A 28 -6.46 -28.66 -41.90
C PHE A 28 -4.95 -28.75 -41.64
N PRO A 29 -4.10 -28.47 -42.65
CA PRO A 29 -2.74 -28.98 -42.71
C PRO A 29 -1.73 -28.12 -41.95
N LEU A 30 -0.77 -28.81 -41.33
CA LEU A 30 0.57 -28.32 -41.06
C LEU A 30 1.19 -27.81 -42.36
N SER A 31 1.49 -26.51 -42.42
CA SER A 31 2.72 -25.95 -43.00
C SER A 31 2.56 -24.43 -43.09
N LEU A 32 3.17 -23.70 -42.16
CA LEU A 32 3.65 -22.37 -42.48
C LEU A 32 5.05 -22.22 -41.91
N CYS A 33 5.99 -22.29 -42.84
CA CYS A 33 7.42 -22.08 -42.69
C CYS A 33 7.69 -20.78 -41.91
N ILE A 34 8.26 -20.90 -40.72
CA ILE A 34 8.92 -19.79 -40.04
C ILE A 34 10.27 -19.60 -40.74
N SER A 35 10.27 -18.91 -41.87
CA SER A 35 11.48 -18.32 -42.46
C SER A 35 11.42 -16.83 -42.17
N GLY A 36 12.36 -16.34 -41.37
CA GLY A 36 12.41 -14.92 -41.05
C GLY A 36 13.23 -14.59 -39.82
N THR A 37 14.50 -14.97 -39.84
CA THR A 37 15.57 -14.38 -39.02
C THR A 37 15.58 -12.86 -39.16
N LYS A 38 14.78 -12.16 -38.35
CA LYS A 38 14.83 -10.70 -38.12
C LYS A 38 14.05 -10.29 -36.85
N PHE A 39 14.24 -11.01 -35.74
CA PHE A 39 13.73 -10.56 -34.43
C PHE A 39 14.75 -10.76 -33.31
N LEU A 40 16.04 -10.62 -33.63
CA LEU A 40 17.12 -10.71 -32.67
C LEU A 40 18.22 -9.70 -32.99
N LYS A 41 17.88 -8.41 -32.96
CA LYS A 41 18.88 -7.33 -33.08
C LYS A 41 18.46 -6.06 -32.32
N VAL A 42 18.04 -6.22 -31.06
CA VAL A 42 18.02 -5.13 -30.06
C VAL A 42 18.35 -5.72 -28.68
N LEU A 43 19.42 -6.50 -28.56
CA LEU A 43 19.92 -6.97 -27.26
C LEU A 43 21.45 -6.93 -27.32
N LYS A 44 21.99 -5.74 -27.12
CA LYS A 44 23.35 -5.40 -26.67
C LYS A 44 23.54 -3.89 -26.88
N GLY A 45 22.69 -3.10 -26.22
CA GLY A 45 23.13 -1.79 -25.77
C GLY A 45 23.85 -2.03 -24.44
N ASP A 46 24.98 -1.37 -24.22
CA ASP A 46 25.69 -1.39 -22.96
C ASP A 46 24.76 -0.86 -21.85
N HIS A 47 24.04 -1.75 -21.18
CA HIS A 47 23.16 -1.42 -20.05
C HIS A 47 23.94 -1.04 -18.79
N SER A 48 25.27 -0.97 -18.85
CA SER A 48 26.17 -0.73 -17.71
C SER A 48 26.27 0.75 -17.28
N LEU A 49 25.49 1.66 -17.86
CA LEU A 49 25.48 3.09 -17.47
C LEU A 49 24.07 3.67 -17.25
N ALA A 50 23.03 2.84 -17.18
CA ALA A 50 21.72 3.34 -16.76
C ALA A 50 21.82 3.71 -15.26
N LYS A 51 21.90 5.01 -14.96
CA LYS A 51 21.86 5.52 -13.58
C LYS A 51 20.59 5.00 -12.91
N ASP A 52 20.73 4.49 -11.68
CA ASP A 52 19.58 4.07 -10.89
C ASP A 52 18.57 5.22 -10.81
N PRO A 53 17.27 4.95 -11.00
CA PRO A 53 16.25 5.99 -10.93
C PRO A 53 16.19 6.53 -9.50
N VAL A 54 16.13 7.85 -9.38
CA VAL A 54 16.03 8.54 -8.09
C VAL A 54 14.58 9.00 -7.90
N PRO A 55 13.77 8.32 -7.05
CA PRO A 55 12.35 8.67 -6.89
C PRO A 55 12.13 10.13 -6.45
N ASP A 56 13.04 10.68 -5.65
CA ASP A 56 12.96 12.03 -5.07
C ASP A 56 12.92 13.15 -6.12
N GLU A 57 13.43 12.90 -7.32
CA GLU A 57 13.43 13.84 -8.44
C GLU A 57 12.08 13.83 -9.21
N ILE A 58 11.22 12.84 -8.98
CA ILE A 58 9.97 12.67 -9.70
C ILE A 58 8.86 13.48 -9.01
N GLY A 59 8.22 14.38 -9.76
CA GLY A 59 7.11 15.22 -9.30
C GLY A 59 5.71 14.68 -9.64
N ASP A 60 5.60 13.69 -10.53
CA ASP A 60 4.34 13.06 -10.92
C ASP A 60 4.11 11.76 -10.15
N VAL A 61 3.01 11.71 -9.38
CA VAL A 61 2.64 10.54 -8.57
C VAL A 61 2.43 9.30 -9.45
N GLU A 62 1.87 9.43 -10.65
CA GLU A 62 1.65 8.27 -11.53
C GLU A 62 2.97 7.74 -12.09
N ALA A 63 3.94 8.61 -12.39
CA ALA A 63 5.30 8.21 -12.72
C ALA A 63 5.97 7.45 -11.57
N VAL A 64 5.83 7.91 -10.33
CA VAL A 64 6.37 7.19 -9.15
C VAL A 64 5.68 5.84 -8.98
N ARG A 65 4.36 5.73 -9.20
CA ARG A 65 3.63 4.45 -9.14
C ARG A 65 4.11 3.46 -10.20
N ARG A 66 4.37 3.92 -11.43
CA ARG A 66 4.95 3.06 -12.48
C ARG A 66 6.35 2.57 -12.09
N LEU A 67 7.16 3.43 -11.50
CA LEU A 67 8.49 3.06 -11.01
C LEU A 67 8.40 2.05 -9.86
N LEU A 68 7.50 2.26 -8.90
CA LEU A 68 7.22 1.34 -7.81
C LEU A 68 6.86 -0.06 -8.33
N ALA A 69 5.93 -0.15 -9.27
CA ALA A 69 5.52 -1.43 -9.86
C ALA A 69 6.70 -2.16 -10.52
N ASN A 70 7.59 -1.42 -11.20
CA ASN A 70 8.81 -1.98 -11.77
C ASN A 70 9.82 -2.43 -10.71
N ALA A 71 10.03 -1.63 -9.67
CA ALA A 71 10.93 -1.94 -8.57
C ALA A 71 10.50 -3.22 -7.84
N VAL A 72 9.21 -3.34 -7.51
CA VAL A 72 8.62 -4.55 -6.92
C VAL A 72 8.80 -5.75 -7.84
N ARG A 73 8.49 -5.62 -9.14
CA ARG A 73 8.68 -6.69 -10.13
C ARG A 73 10.14 -7.16 -10.22
N LEU A 74 11.10 -6.24 -10.05
CA LEU A 74 12.54 -6.50 -10.07
C LEU A 74 13.13 -6.83 -8.70
N LYS A 75 12.31 -6.89 -7.64
CA LYS A 75 12.73 -7.15 -6.25
C LYS A 75 13.77 -6.13 -5.73
N ARG A 76 13.69 -4.88 -6.19
CA ARG A 76 14.48 -3.75 -5.70
C ARG A 76 13.72 -3.04 -4.59
N GLU A 77 13.76 -3.61 -3.38
CA GLU A 77 13.03 -3.07 -2.21
C GLU A 77 13.52 -1.68 -1.78
N ASP A 78 14.80 -1.38 -1.99
CA ASP A 78 15.38 -0.06 -1.78
C ASP A 78 14.66 1.02 -2.59
N ILE A 79 14.48 0.77 -3.90
CA ILE A 79 13.77 1.68 -4.80
C ILE A 79 12.27 1.67 -4.50
N ALA A 80 11.68 0.49 -4.21
CA ALA A 80 10.26 0.40 -3.89
C ALA A 80 9.91 1.23 -2.64
N ASN A 81 10.71 1.15 -1.58
CA ASN A 81 10.53 1.93 -0.37
C ASN A 81 10.72 3.43 -0.62
N ALA A 82 11.74 3.82 -1.40
CA ALA A 82 11.92 5.21 -1.80
C ALA A 82 10.72 5.73 -2.63
N CYS A 83 10.14 4.93 -3.53
CA CYS A 83 8.93 5.29 -4.25
C CYS A 83 7.71 5.45 -3.33
N ARG A 84 7.53 4.56 -2.34
CA ARG A 84 6.44 4.67 -1.35
C ARG A 84 6.55 5.99 -0.60
N ILE A 85 7.70 6.25 0.00
CA ILE A 85 8.00 7.50 0.72
C ILE A 85 7.70 8.71 -0.17
N ARG A 86 8.16 8.67 -1.42
CA ARG A 86 7.95 9.75 -2.37
C ARG A 86 6.47 10.00 -2.69
N ILE A 87 5.68 8.94 -2.86
CA ILE A 87 4.21 9.07 -3.06
C ILE A 87 3.59 9.79 -1.87
N TYR A 88 4.02 9.48 -0.65
CA TYR A 88 3.50 10.12 0.55
C TYR A 88 3.88 11.60 0.57
N GLU A 89 5.15 11.95 0.35
CA GLU A 89 5.65 13.34 0.31
C GLU A 89 5.06 14.21 -0.82
N LEU A 90 4.63 13.57 -1.91
CA LEU A 90 3.92 14.25 -3.00
C LEU A 90 2.51 14.68 -2.60
N SER A 91 1.91 14.00 -1.63
CA SER A 91 0.61 14.39 -1.10
C SER A 91 0.71 15.56 -0.12
N GLY A 92 -0.39 16.28 0.03
CA GLY A 92 -0.48 17.38 0.98
C GLY A 92 0.24 18.68 0.55
N ARG A 93 0.91 18.71 -0.61
CA ARG A 93 1.68 19.88 -1.08
C ARG A 93 0.84 21.13 -1.31
N ASP A 94 -0.45 20.95 -1.56
CA ASP A 94 -1.40 22.05 -1.76
C ASP A 94 -1.81 22.72 -0.43
N TYR A 95 -1.40 22.17 0.72
CA TYR A 95 -1.69 22.73 2.04
C TYR A 95 -0.53 23.57 2.56
N GLU A 96 -0.84 24.79 2.97
CA GLU A 96 0.12 25.73 3.54
C GLU A 96 0.54 25.34 4.97
N ASP A 97 -0.41 24.89 5.80
CA ASP A 97 -0.12 24.44 7.17
C ASP A 97 0.74 23.16 7.13
N PRO A 98 1.95 23.17 7.71
CA PRO A 98 2.81 21.98 7.76
C PRO A 98 2.14 20.79 8.44
N ILE A 99 1.30 20.99 9.45
CA ILE A 99 0.61 19.89 10.15
C ILE A 99 -0.45 19.26 9.24
N GLU A 100 -1.24 20.08 8.55
CA GLU A 100 -2.25 19.59 7.62
C GLU A 100 -1.59 18.84 6.45
N ARG A 101 -0.51 19.40 5.91
CA ARG A 101 0.33 18.72 4.91
C ARG A 101 0.77 17.35 5.41
N ARG A 102 1.39 17.27 6.60
CA ARG A 102 1.86 16.00 7.18
C ARG A 102 0.73 15.01 7.43
N LEU A 103 -0.42 15.48 7.90
CA LEU A 103 -1.59 14.64 8.09
C LEU A 103 -2.05 14.00 6.76
N TRP A 104 -2.07 14.75 5.66
CA TRP A 104 -2.42 14.19 4.36
C TRP A 104 -1.36 13.22 3.80
N GLN A 105 -0.10 13.39 4.17
CA GLN A 105 0.94 12.38 3.93
C GLN A 105 0.66 11.08 4.68
N ALA A 106 0.27 11.17 5.96
CA ALA A 106 -0.13 10.02 6.77
C ALA A 106 -1.36 9.30 6.18
N VAL A 107 -2.37 10.04 5.75
CA VAL A 107 -3.56 9.48 5.10
C VAL A 107 -3.19 8.77 3.81
N THR A 108 -2.37 9.38 2.97
CA THR A 108 -1.91 8.78 1.71
C THR A 108 -1.10 7.52 1.98
N ALA A 109 -0.21 7.53 2.98
CA ALA A 109 0.58 6.37 3.38
C ALA A 109 -0.32 5.20 3.79
N TYR A 110 -1.35 5.46 4.59
CA TYR A 110 -2.32 4.43 4.96
C TYR A 110 -3.13 3.92 3.76
N GLU A 111 -3.57 4.79 2.86
CA GLU A 111 -4.31 4.39 1.64
C GLU A 111 -3.45 3.56 0.68
N GLU A 112 -2.14 3.82 0.58
CA GLU A 112 -1.22 2.99 -0.18
C GLU A 112 -1.00 1.64 0.52
N ALA A 113 -0.89 1.58 1.84
CA ALA A 113 -0.85 0.31 2.58
C ALA A 113 -2.13 -0.53 2.34
N LEU A 114 -3.30 0.11 2.30
CA LEU A 114 -4.56 -0.54 1.93
C LEU A 114 -4.55 -1.02 0.48
N ARG A 115 -4.00 -0.22 -0.43
CA ARG A 115 -3.86 -0.60 -1.85
C ARG A 115 -3.02 -1.84 -2.00
N GLU A 116 -1.87 -1.92 -1.33
CA GLU A 116 -0.98 -3.08 -1.39
C GLU A 116 -1.65 -4.31 -0.80
N LYS A 117 -2.32 -4.16 0.36
CA LYS A 117 -3.03 -5.26 1.02
C LYS A 117 -4.17 -5.83 0.19
N HIS A 118 -4.92 -4.99 -0.53
CA HIS A 118 -6.14 -5.41 -1.24
C HIS A 118 -5.99 -5.48 -2.75
N GLY A 119 -4.85 -5.07 -3.32
CA GLY A 119 -4.58 -5.03 -4.75
C GLY A 119 -5.38 -3.97 -5.53
N ARG A 120 -6.10 -3.08 -4.85
CA ARG A 120 -6.95 -2.04 -5.47
C ARG A 120 -6.94 -0.75 -4.66
N LYS A 121 -7.17 0.38 -5.33
CA LYS A 121 -7.31 1.68 -4.65
C LYS A 121 -8.45 1.61 -3.63
N GLN A 122 -8.15 1.97 -2.39
CA GLN A 122 -9.14 2.06 -1.33
C GLN A 122 -8.90 3.34 -0.53
N GLN A 123 -9.94 4.17 -0.41
CA GLN A 123 -9.86 5.38 0.39
C GLN A 123 -10.11 5.08 1.87
N ALA A 124 -9.43 5.83 2.74
CA ALA A 124 -9.68 5.85 4.16
C ALA A 124 -10.87 6.78 4.47
N SER A 125 -12.06 6.44 3.98
CA SER A 125 -13.24 7.33 4.00
C SER A 125 -13.61 7.81 5.41
N TYR A 126 -13.50 6.94 6.41
CA TYR A 126 -13.73 7.32 7.82
C TYR A 126 -12.75 8.39 8.28
N THR A 127 -11.45 8.20 8.01
CA THR A 127 -10.40 9.16 8.35
C THR A 127 -10.60 10.49 7.64
N ARG A 128 -10.85 10.46 6.33
CA ARG A 128 -11.10 11.68 5.54
C ARG A 128 -12.29 12.47 6.08
N ARG A 129 -13.39 11.79 6.42
CA ARG A 129 -14.56 12.43 7.04
C ARG A 129 -14.19 13.03 8.41
N LYS A 130 -13.49 12.30 9.27
CA LYS A 130 -13.06 12.81 10.58
C LYS A 130 -12.22 14.09 10.45
N ILE A 131 -11.31 14.15 9.48
CA ILE A 131 -10.49 15.34 9.21
C ILE A 131 -11.35 16.50 8.74
N ALA A 132 -12.31 16.27 7.84
CA ALA A 132 -13.25 17.30 7.40
C ALA A 132 -14.13 17.84 8.55
N ASP A 133 -14.54 16.98 9.47
CA ASP A 133 -15.42 17.34 10.57
C ASP A 133 -14.69 18.08 11.71
N LYS A 134 -13.46 17.67 12.03
CA LYS A 134 -12.72 18.14 13.22
C LYS A 134 -11.48 18.99 12.93
N GLY A 135 -10.99 18.97 11.70
CA GLY A 135 -9.70 19.56 11.34
C GLY A 135 -8.50 18.71 11.77
N ALA A 136 -7.31 19.15 11.34
CA ALA A 136 -6.08 18.39 11.49
C ALA A 136 -5.62 18.24 12.95
N LEU A 137 -5.52 19.35 13.69
CA LEU A 137 -5.04 19.37 15.07
C LEU A 137 -5.89 18.46 15.98
N GLN A 138 -7.22 18.64 15.98
CA GLN A 138 -8.09 17.83 16.82
C GLN A 138 -8.07 16.35 16.41
N THR A 139 -7.97 16.04 15.12
CA THR A 139 -7.89 14.64 14.66
C THR A 139 -6.63 13.95 15.18
N LEU A 140 -5.49 14.63 15.12
CA LEU A 140 -4.20 14.12 15.61
C LEU A 140 -4.19 14.01 17.14
N THR A 141 -4.72 15.01 17.86
CA THR A 141 -4.89 14.96 19.33
C THR A 141 -5.77 13.78 19.74
N ASP A 142 -6.91 13.58 19.08
CA ASP A 142 -7.80 12.46 19.36
C ASP A 142 -7.07 11.11 19.17
N TRP A 143 -6.31 10.96 18.09
CA TRP A 143 -5.57 9.72 17.84
C TRP A 143 -4.48 9.50 18.87
N ALA A 144 -3.74 10.53 19.26
CA ALA A 144 -2.74 10.43 20.30
C ALA A 144 -3.34 9.97 21.64
N LEU A 145 -4.48 10.56 22.04
CA LEU A 145 -5.14 10.29 23.33
C LEU A 145 -5.98 9.00 23.36
N ASP A 146 -6.39 8.45 22.22
CA ASP A 146 -7.15 7.21 22.19
C ASP A 146 -6.33 6.07 22.81
N PRO A 147 -6.82 5.29 23.79
CA PRO A 147 -6.06 4.18 24.36
C PRO A 147 -5.68 3.11 23.32
N LYS A 148 -6.44 3.02 22.22
CA LYS A 148 -6.19 2.08 21.13
C LYS A 148 -5.47 2.79 20.00
N VAL A 149 -4.51 2.09 19.42
CA VAL A 149 -3.89 2.53 18.17
C VAL A 149 -4.88 2.42 17.02
N THR A 150 -4.76 3.30 16.04
CA THR A 150 -5.59 3.23 14.84
C THR A 150 -5.12 2.08 13.94
N PRO A 151 -5.99 1.49 13.09
CA PRO A 151 -5.55 0.53 12.07
C PRO A 151 -4.49 1.11 11.12
N GLY A 152 -4.50 2.43 10.91
CA GLY A 152 -3.48 3.12 10.12
C GLY A 152 -2.13 3.14 10.82
N PHE A 153 -2.09 3.32 12.14
CA PHE A 153 -0.87 3.24 12.92
C PHE A 153 -0.21 1.87 12.78
N GLU A 154 -0.96 0.79 13.05
CA GLU A 154 -0.43 -0.58 12.97
C GLU A 154 0.06 -0.92 11.56
N ALA A 155 -0.70 -0.52 10.52
CA ALA A 155 -0.33 -0.76 9.14
C ALA A 155 0.98 -0.05 8.75
N LEU A 156 1.17 1.19 9.22
CA LEU A 156 2.36 1.98 8.90
C LEU A 156 3.60 1.52 9.67
N VAL A 157 3.46 1.13 10.93
CA VAL A 157 4.57 0.53 11.69
C VAL A 157 5.00 -0.79 11.05
N ALA A 158 4.04 -1.65 10.68
CA ALA A 158 4.34 -2.92 10.02
C ALA A 158 5.01 -2.77 8.64
N ALA A 159 4.81 -1.62 7.98
CA ALA A 159 5.38 -1.30 6.67
C ALA A 159 6.68 -0.49 6.74
N ASP A 160 7.33 -0.38 7.91
CA ASP A 160 8.53 0.46 8.15
C ASP A 160 8.31 1.94 7.76
N ALA A 161 7.06 2.41 7.90
CA ALA A 161 6.61 3.74 7.55
C ALA A 161 6.12 4.51 8.78
N ALA A 162 6.64 4.18 9.97
CA ALA A 162 6.21 4.76 11.24
C ALA A 162 6.32 6.30 11.29
N LYS A 163 7.26 6.88 10.52
CA LYS A 163 7.40 8.33 10.33
C LYS A 163 6.18 9.02 9.72
N PHE A 164 5.24 8.26 9.17
CA PHE A 164 3.98 8.78 8.61
C PHE A 164 2.76 8.48 9.49
N THR A 165 2.96 8.07 10.75
CA THR A 165 1.85 7.93 11.70
C THR A 165 1.39 9.28 12.23
N GLY A 166 0.14 9.39 12.68
CA GLY A 166 -0.38 10.61 13.30
C GLY A 166 0.36 10.94 14.61
N GLU A 167 0.67 9.91 15.38
CA GLU A 167 1.44 10.00 16.63
C GLU A 167 2.84 10.56 16.39
N TYR A 168 3.53 10.14 15.31
CA TYR A 168 4.83 10.71 14.95
C TYR A 168 4.71 12.21 14.67
N ILE A 169 3.67 12.64 13.94
CA ILE A 169 3.42 14.06 13.63
C ILE A 169 3.17 14.86 14.92
N VAL A 170 2.46 14.30 15.90
CA VAL A 170 2.21 14.96 17.19
C VAL A 170 3.52 15.20 17.94
N VAL A 171 4.43 14.22 17.98
CA VAL A 171 5.73 14.38 18.65
C VAL A 171 6.66 15.30 17.85
N GLU A 172 6.66 15.21 16.52
CA GLU A 172 7.44 16.05 15.61
C GLU A 172 7.08 17.54 15.74
N HIS A 173 5.82 17.86 16.03
CA HIS A 173 5.30 19.22 16.19
C HIS A 173 4.74 19.48 17.59
N ALA A 174 5.44 18.98 18.63
CA ALA A 174 4.98 18.98 20.01
C ALA A 174 4.51 20.37 20.51
N GLU A 175 5.09 21.46 20.01
CA GLU A 175 4.73 22.85 20.34
C GLU A 175 3.30 23.25 19.94
N ARG A 176 2.66 22.47 19.05
CA ARG A 176 1.31 22.71 18.53
C ARG A 176 0.24 21.85 19.21
N PHE A 177 0.64 20.94 20.09
CA PHE A 177 -0.25 19.97 20.73
C PHE A 177 -0.25 20.12 22.26
N PRO A 178 -1.34 19.70 22.93
CA PRO A 178 -1.35 19.59 24.39
C PRO A 178 -0.28 18.61 24.89
N VAL A 179 0.33 18.91 26.03
CA VAL A 179 1.42 18.11 26.60
C VAL A 179 1.00 16.66 26.81
N GLU A 180 -0.24 16.43 27.26
CA GLU A 180 -0.81 15.11 27.45
C GLU A 180 -0.92 14.31 26.15
N ALA A 181 -1.21 14.98 25.03
CA ALA A 181 -1.29 14.33 23.72
C ALA A 181 0.11 13.95 23.23
N VAL A 182 1.10 14.82 23.42
CA VAL A 182 2.50 14.54 23.09
C VAL A 182 3.02 13.35 23.89
N GLN A 183 2.78 13.32 25.21
CA GLN A 183 3.19 12.21 26.07
C GLN A 183 2.51 10.89 25.69
N ALA A 184 1.22 10.92 25.37
CA ALA A 184 0.49 9.74 24.92
C ALA A 184 1.01 9.22 23.58
N ALA A 185 1.25 10.11 22.60
CA ALA A 185 1.83 9.77 21.31
C ALA A 185 3.23 9.16 21.45
N GLN A 186 4.09 9.78 22.26
CA GLN A 186 5.43 9.27 22.53
C GLN A 186 5.39 7.87 23.16
N SER A 187 4.55 7.67 24.18
CA SER A 187 4.40 6.38 24.85
C SER A 187 3.96 5.27 23.87
N LYS A 188 3.08 5.60 22.92
CA LYS A 188 2.66 4.65 21.87
C LYS A 188 3.79 4.31 20.91
N LEU A 189 4.53 5.31 20.44
CA LEU A 189 5.66 5.07 19.53
C LEU A 189 6.73 4.21 20.19
N GLU A 190 7.08 4.51 21.43
CA GLU A 190 8.04 3.74 22.23
C GLU A 190 7.58 2.30 22.46
N ALA A 191 6.30 2.08 22.74
CA ALA A 191 5.73 0.73 22.91
C ALA A 191 5.86 -0.13 21.64
N TYR A 192 6.01 0.49 20.47
CA TYR A 192 6.23 -0.17 19.18
C TYR A 192 7.70 -0.09 18.72
N GLY A 193 8.61 0.36 19.57
CA GLY A 193 10.04 0.48 19.25
C GLY A 193 10.38 1.58 18.24
N VAL A 194 9.51 2.56 18.06
CA VAL A 194 9.71 3.68 17.13
C VAL A 194 10.38 4.83 17.87
N VAL A 195 11.55 5.25 17.39
CA VAL A 195 12.25 6.44 17.88
C VAL A 195 11.93 7.63 16.97
N VAL A 196 11.54 8.76 17.57
CA VAL A 196 11.31 9.99 16.83
C VAL A 196 12.62 10.75 16.69
N THR A 197 13.05 10.97 15.46
CA THR A 197 14.21 11.81 15.15
C THR A 197 13.71 13.18 14.75
N ILE A 198 13.93 14.18 15.60
CA ILE A 198 13.68 15.58 15.29
C ILE A 198 14.89 16.06 14.47
N SER A 199 14.67 16.43 13.21
CA SER A 199 15.71 16.92 12.29
C SER A 199 15.68 18.43 12.18
#